data_AF-A0A1V6NWM8-F1
#
_entry.id   AF-A0A1V6NWM8-F1
#
_cell.length_a   1.000
_cell.length_b   1.000
_cell.length_c   1.000
_cell.angle_alpha   90.00
_cell.angle_beta   90.00
_cell.angle_gamma   90.00
#
_symmetry.space_group_name_H-M   'P 1'
#
loop_
_entity.id
_entity.type
_entity.pdbx_description
1 polymer ?
#
loop_
_entity_poly.entity_id
_entity_poly.type
_entity_poly.pdbx_seq_one_letter_code
_entity_poly.pdbx_strand_id
1 'polypeptide(L)'
;MAPNAVSMLDANHGLRAIYGHGTQSDETDWYQIWNSNGKVANTSFIEIDVSEHPRKRKQVAKAYGMTSILKMEEYIQAVIDQSRETCWDPPWSIPD
;
A
#
# COMPACT_ATOMS: atom_id res chain seq x y z
N MET A 1 3.99 -33.41 -13.47
CA MET A 1 4.17 -32.32 -12.49
C MET A 1 3.31 -31.15 -12.93
N ALA A 2 2.53 -30.57 -12.03
CA ALA A 2 1.78 -29.35 -12.30
C ALA A 2 2.68 -28.11 -12.14
N PRO A 3 2.37 -26.97 -12.78
CA PRO A 3 3.13 -25.74 -12.62
C PRO A 3 3.01 -25.19 -11.19
N ASN A 4 4.11 -24.65 -10.65
CA ASN A 4 4.19 -24.07 -9.30
C ASN A 4 3.60 -22.65 -9.22
N ALA A 5 3.40 -21.99 -10.37
CA ALA A 5 2.80 -20.67 -10.48
C ALA A 5 1.92 -20.63 -11.73
N VAL A 6 0.77 -19.97 -11.63
CA VAL A 6 -0.19 -19.83 -12.73
C VAL A 6 -0.58 -18.37 -12.88
N SER A 7 -0.66 -17.90 -14.13
CA SER A 7 -1.22 -16.60 -14.44
C SER A 7 -2.70 -16.75 -14.75
N MET A 8 -3.54 -15.96 -14.09
CA MET A 8 -4.99 -15.93 -14.33
C MET A 8 -5.36 -14.64 -15.07
N LEU A 9 -6.09 -14.76 -16.18
CA LEU A 9 -6.53 -13.63 -17.01
C LEU A 9 -7.98 -13.21 -16.74
N ASP A 10 -8.75 -14.03 -16.03
CA ASP A 10 -10.14 -13.74 -15.71
C ASP A 10 -10.25 -12.82 -14.48
N ALA A 11 -10.59 -11.57 -14.74
CA ALA A 11 -10.76 -10.53 -13.72
C ALA A 11 -12.02 -10.72 -12.85
N ASN A 12 -13.03 -11.46 -13.31
CA ASN A 12 -14.33 -11.51 -12.62
C ASN A 12 -14.46 -12.72 -11.69
N HIS A 13 -14.21 -13.95 -12.18
CA HIS A 13 -14.35 -15.14 -11.35
C HIS A 13 -13.01 -15.54 -10.73
N GLY A 14 -11.92 -15.53 -11.51
CA GLY A 14 -10.57 -15.84 -11.03
C GLY A 14 -10.10 -14.89 -9.92
N LEU A 15 -10.18 -13.57 -10.16
CA LEU A 15 -9.76 -12.58 -9.18
C LEU A 15 -10.61 -12.64 -7.90
N ARG A 16 -11.94 -12.82 -8.04
CA ARG A 16 -12.84 -12.91 -6.89
C ARG A 16 -12.68 -14.22 -6.12
N ALA A 17 -12.27 -15.32 -6.77
CA ALA A 17 -11.96 -16.56 -6.09
C ALA A 17 -10.72 -16.43 -5.18
N ILE A 18 -9.77 -15.57 -5.55
CA ILE A 18 -8.54 -15.34 -4.78
C ILE A 18 -8.74 -14.18 -3.78
N TYR A 19 -9.18 -13.02 -4.23
CA TYR A 19 -9.25 -11.78 -3.45
C TYR A 19 -10.66 -11.42 -2.97
N GLY A 20 -11.62 -12.32 -3.16
CA GLY A 20 -13.00 -12.13 -2.71
C GLY A 20 -13.10 -12.02 -1.19
N HIS A 21 -14.23 -11.51 -0.73
CA HIS A 21 -14.48 -11.46 0.70
C HIS A 21 -14.60 -12.89 1.29
N GLY A 22 -13.84 -13.18 2.34
CA GLY A 22 -13.88 -14.47 3.04
C GLY A 22 -13.05 -15.58 2.39
N THR A 23 -12.24 -15.27 1.38
CA THR A 23 -11.27 -16.22 0.83
C THR A 23 -10.12 -16.44 1.81
N GLN A 24 -9.53 -17.64 1.76
CA GLN A 24 -8.38 -18.04 2.58
C GLN A 24 -7.15 -18.29 1.72
N SER A 25 -7.01 -17.52 0.64
CA SER A 25 -5.80 -17.57 -0.18
C SER A 25 -4.66 -16.92 0.60
N ASP A 26 -3.58 -17.65 0.80
CA ASP A 26 -2.37 -17.10 1.41
C ASP A 26 -1.64 -16.21 0.41
N GLU A 27 -1.05 -15.13 0.91
CA GLU A 27 -0.12 -14.33 0.12
C GLU A 27 1.13 -15.17 -0.23
N THR A 28 1.73 -14.90 -1.39
CA THR A 28 2.86 -15.68 -1.86
C THR A 28 4.15 -15.34 -1.11
N ASP A 29 5.12 -16.25 -1.19
CA ASP A 29 6.49 -16.08 -0.68
C ASP A 29 7.22 -14.85 -1.25
N TRP A 30 6.71 -14.28 -2.35
CA TRP A 30 7.16 -12.99 -2.88
C TRP A 30 7.24 -11.89 -1.81
N TYR A 31 6.33 -11.87 -0.83
CA TYR A 31 6.36 -10.87 0.24
C TYR A 31 7.47 -11.11 1.28
N GLN A 32 8.08 -12.31 1.31
CA GLN A 32 9.20 -12.60 2.20
C GLN A 32 10.45 -11.79 1.87
N ILE A 33 10.58 -11.24 0.66
CA ILE A 33 11.71 -10.36 0.31
C ILE A 33 11.80 -9.12 1.22
N TRP A 34 10.65 -8.70 1.77
CA TRP A 34 10.55 -7.56 2.70
C TRP A 34 10.77 -7.99 4.16
N ASN A 35 10.75 -9.29 4.43
CA ASN A 35 11.11 -9.86 5.70
C ASN A 35 12.63 -10.13 5.70
N SER A 36 13.40 -9.17 6.19
CA SER A 36 14.87 -9.25 6.26
C SER A 36 15.37 -10.27 7.29
N ASN A 37 15.13 -11.57 7.06
CA ASN A 37 15.54 -12.67 7.93
C ASN A 37 15.12 -12.44 9.41
N GLY A 38 13.88 -12.00 9.63
CA GLY A 38 13.32 -11.75 10.96
C GLY A 38 13.79 -10.45 11.63
N LYS A 39 14.58 -9.60 10.94
CA LYS A 39 15.05 -8.31 11.49
C LYS A 39 14.06 -7.17 11.28
N VAL A 40 13.30 -7.19 10.18
CA VAL A 40 12.13 -6.34 10.00
C VAL A 40 10.97 -7.08 10.65
N ALA A 41 10.56 -6.60 11.83
CA ALA A 41 9.41 -7.13 12.55
C ALA A 41 8.23 -7.29 11.58
N ASN A 42 7.44 -8.36 11.76
CA ASN A 42 6.26 -8.65 10.95
C ASN A 42 5.29 -7.44 10.95
N THR A 43 5.47 -6.52 10.00
CA THR A 43 4.73 -5.26 9.90
C THR A 43 3.36 -5.50 9.30
N SER A 44 2.44 -4.55 9.47
CA SER A 44 1.07 -4.67 8.95
C SER A 44 0.98 -4.81 7.42
N PHE A 45 2.06 -4.55 6.68
CA PHE A 45 2.10 -4.59 5.22
C PHE A 45 2.83 -5.81 4.63
N ILE A 46 3.49 -6.61 5.48
CA ILE A 46 4.24 -7.80 5.06
C ILE A 46 3.72 -9.07 5.76
N GLU A 47 2.59 -8.98 6.45
CA GLU A 47 1.97 -10.09 7.15
C GLU A 47 1.28 -11.02 6.14
N ILE A 48 1.81 -12.24 6.06
CA ILE A 48 1.34 -13.31 5.19
C ILE A 48 0.31 -14.19 5.91
N ASP A 49 0.37 -14.28 7.24
CA ASP A 49 -0.54 -15.13 8.01
C ASP A 49 -1.97 -14.57 7.98
N VAL A 50 -2.88 -15.32 7.37
CA VAL A 50 -4.31 -14.99 7.22
C VAL A 50 -5.02 -14.81 8.57
N SER A 51 -4.52 -15.40 9.65
CA SER A 51 -5.08 -15.24 11.00
C SER A 51 -4.70 -13.89 11.63
N GLU A 52 -3.46 -13.44 11.40
CA GLU A 52 -2.93 -12.19 11.97
C GLU A 52 -3.22 -10.96 11.09
N HIS A 53 -3.31 -11.16 9.77
CA HIS A 53 -3.54 -10.09 8.80
C HIS A 53 -4.79 -9.24 9.11
N PRO A 54 -5.98 -9.79 9.43
CA PRO A 54 -7.16 -9.01 9.78
C PRO A 54 -6.94 -8.10 11.00
N ARG A 55 -6.17 -8.58 11.99
CA ARG A 55 -5.87 -7.83 13.21
C ARG A 55 -4.93 -6.65 12.89
N LYS A 56 -3.87 -6.89 12.14
CA LYS A 56 -2.89 -5.85 11.75
C LYS A 56 -3.48 -4.84 10.77
N ARG A 57 -4.28 -5.30 9.81
CA ARG A 57 -5.02 -4.44 8.87
C ARG A 57 -5.91 -3.45 9.60
N LYS A 58 -6.61 -3.86 10.66
CA LYS A 58 -7.45 -2.95 11.47
C LYS A 58 -6.65 -1.80 12.10
N GLN A 59 -5.38 -2.02 12.46
CA GLN A 59 -4.54 -1.00 13.08
C GLN A 59 -4.24 0.15 12.10
N VAL A 60 -3.96 -0.17 10.83
CA VAL A 60 -3.66 0.82 9.79
C VAL A 60 -4.92 1.37 9.11
N ALA A 61 -5.98 0.57 8.99
CA ALA A 61 -7.19 0.94 8.27
C ALA A 61 -7.85 2.24 8.79
N LYS A 62 -7.75 2.52 10.10
CA LYS A 62 -8.28 3.76 10.68
C LYS A 62 -7.52 5.00 10.18
N ALA A 63 -6.20 4.92 10.08
CA ALA A 63 -5.37 6.04 9.60
C ALA A 63 -5.62 6.35 8.12
N TYR A 64 -5.89 5.31 7.33
CA TYR A 64 -6.23 5.43 5.90
C TYR A 64 -7.75 5.48 5.63
N GLY A 65 -8.57 5.68 6.67
CA GLY A 65 -10.00 5.86 6.51
C GLY A 65 -10.33 7.21 5.87
N MET A 66 -11.44 7.29 5.15
CA MET A 66 -11.84 8.51 4.42
C MET A 66 -11.87 9.76 5.33
N THR A 67 -12.42 9.64 6.54
CA THR A 67 -12.43 10.74 7.52
C THR A 67 -11.03 11.18 7.95
N SER A 68 -10.09 10.25 8.08
CA SER A 68 -8.70 10.55 8.46
C SER A 68 -7.98 11.23 7.30
N ILE A 69 -8.19 10.77 6.06
CA ILE A 69 -7.63 11.39 4.85
C ILE A 69 -8.14 12.82 4.68
N LEU A 70 -9.45 13.05 4.82
CA LEU A 70 -10.03 14.39 4.69
C LEU A 70 -9.46 15.37 5.72
N LYS A 71 -9.18 14.91 6.95
CA LYS A 71 -8.51 15.75 7.96
C LYS A 71 -7.07 16.12 7.60
N MET A 72 -6.44 15.35 6.72
CA MET A 72 -5.08 15.63 6.25
C MET A 72 -5.05 16.59 5.06
N GLU A 73 -6.20 16.92 4.47
CA GLU A 73 -6.30 17.72 3.24
C GLU A 73 -5.58 19.07 3.36
N GLU A 74 -5.81 19.82 4.45
CA GLU A 74 -5.17 21.12 4.69
C GLU A 74 -3.64 21.01 4.78
N TYR A 75 -3.13 19.95 5.42
CA TYR A 75 -1.70 19.71 5.55
C TYR A 75 -1.06 19.33 4.21
N ILE A 76 -1.75 18.51 3.41
CA ILE A 76 -1.31 18.14 2.06
C ILE A 76 -1.27 19.38 1.18
N GLN A 77 -2.30 20.23 1.25
CA GLN A 77 -2.37 21.47 0.50
C GLN A 77 -1.22 22.43 0.85
N ALA A 78 -0.90 22.58 2.14
CA ALA A 78 0.22 23.41 2.58
C ALA A 78 1.58 22.94 2.01
N VAL A 79 1.82 21.62 1.97
CA VAL A 79 3.05 21.06 1.36
C VAL A 79 3.07 21.29 -0.14
N ILE A 80 1.92 21.16 -0.81
CA ILE A 80 1.81 21.45 -2.25
C ILE A 80 2.15 22.92 -2.53
N ASP A 81 1.59 23.85 -1.77
CA ASP A 81 1.82 25.28 -1.97
C ASP A 81 3.29 25.64 -1.70
N GLN A 82 3.88 25.12 -0.62
CA GLN A 82 5.31 25.25 -0.36
C GLN A 82 6.17 24.70 -1.50
N SER A 83 5.81 23.51 -2.02
CA SER A 83 6.56 22.89 -3.11
C SER A 83 6.53 23.74 -4.38
N ARG A 84 5.41 24.44 -4.65
CA ARG A 84 5.26 25.33 -5.81
C ARG A 84 6.13 26.58 -5.68
N GLU A 85 6.18 27.17 -4.50
CA GLU A 85 7.03 28.33 -4.20
C GLU A 85 8.51 27.99 -4.36
N THR A 86 8.93 26.81 -3.90
CA THR A 86 10.34 26.37 -4.02
C THR A 86 10.74 25.89 -5.43
N CYS A 87 9.78 25.57 -6.30
CA CYS A 87 10.04 24.95 -7.61
C CYS A 87 10.03 25.96 -8.77
N TRP A 88 9.83 27.25 -8.51
CA TRP A 88 9.85 28.27 -9.57
C TRP A 88 10.66 29.52 -9.21
N ASP A 89 11.96 29.32 -8.97
CA ASP A 89 12.95 30.28 -9.43
C ASP A 89 13.94 29.54 -10.33
N PRO A 90 13.68 29.46 -11.64
CA PRO A 90 14.73 29.02 -12.55
C PRO A 90 15.93 29.97 -12.41
N PRO A 91 17.18 29.49 -12.42
CA PRO A 91 18.38 30.32 -12.22
C PRO A 91 18.61 31.40 -13.29
N TRP A 92 17.67 31.59 -14.22
CA TRP A 92 17.68 32.59 -15.29
C TRP A 92 16.52 33.60 -15.22
N SER A 93 15.71 33.63 -14.16
CA SER A 93 14.72 34.73 -13.99
C SER A 93 15.46 36.05 -13.78
N ILE A 94 15.38 36.92 -14.79
CA ILE A 94 15.90 38.29 -14.74
C ILE A 94 14.90 39.11 -13.89
N PRO A 95 15.33 39.80 -12.82
CA PRO A 95 14.44 40.68 -12.07
C PRO A 95 14.03 41.89 -12.92
N ASP A 96 12.75 42.24 -12.87
CA ASP A 96 12.19 43.47 -13.45
C ASP A 96 12.79 44.74 -12.80
#